data_AF-A0A5M8QDF3-F1
#
_entry.id   AF-A0A5M8QDF3-F1
#
_cell.length_a   1.000
_cell.length_b   1.000
_cell.length_c   1.000
_cell.angle_alpha   90.00
_cell.angle_beta   90.00
_cell.angle_gamma   90.00
#
_symmetry.space_group_name_H-M   'P 1'
#
loop_
_entity.id
_entity.type
_entity.pdbx_description
1 polymer ?
#
loop_
_entity_poly.entity_id
_entity_poly.type
_entity_poly.pdbx_seq_one_letter_code
_entity_poly.pdbx_strand_id
1 'polypeptide(L)'
;MSLFLESMTYSFSRRALLVLVCFSALSLSSCEKMLRDMASKTSQTQASSADSAAVASASDTAAVPQPKEPEFEITYPKGSKYVGLTPPAGMKSNPFEEIPAIAETHKGKANWADKHADIKGVLLQNARKDYLFVLQQQGANEMLRHELFPHYYQDMGNTSVLNTIGFYTEQLMEAKSEDSELIYKCLRALKDYWSEKQIAAVALATAQRVQARPIASAADTTTRNGSYRQVYARELKKMANRLAKGS
;
A
#
# COMPACT_ATOMS: atom_id res chain seq x y z
N MET A 1 -0.85 63.19 -47.84
CA MET A 1 -0.88 63.33 -46.38
C MET A 1 -0.04 62.19 -45.83
N SER A 2 1.26 62.39 -45.58
CA SER A 2 1.83 62.87 -44.30
C SER A 2 1.19 62.19 -43.08
N LEU A 3 1.89 61.60 -42.10
CA LEU A 3 3.32 61.40 -41.77
C LEU A 3 3.32 60.67 -40.38
N PHE A 4 4.33 59.83 -40.09
CA PHE A 4 4.77 59.34 -38.75
C PHE A 4 3.78 58.50 -37.90
N LEU A 5 4.12 57.50 -37.05
CA LEU A 5 5.27 57.18 -36.17
C LEU A 5 5.45 55.65 -36.07
N GLU A 6 6.67 55.09 -36.19
CA GLU A 6 7.58 54.59 -35.11
C GLU A 6 7.00 53.47 -34.23
N SER A 7 7.41 52.21 -34.36
CA SER A 7 8.67 51.58 -33.88
C SER A 7 8.85 51.61 -32.35
N MET A 8 8.60 50.48 -31.67
CA MET A 8 9.36 50.11 -30.47
C MET A 8 9.32 48.59 -30.22
N THR A 9 10.37 47.93 -30.71
CA THR A 9 10.85 46.63 -30.28
C THR A 9 11.61 46.80 -28.97
N TYR A 10 11.28 46.04 -27.93
CA TYR A 10 12.12 45.93 -26.73
C TYR A 10 12.70 44.53 -26.58
N SER A 11 13.98 44.49 -26.93
CA SER A 11 14.99 43.51 -26.56
C SER A 11 15.12 43.42 -25.04
N PHE A 12 14.91 42.24 -24.47
CA PHE A 12 15.49 41.89 -23.17
C PHE A 12 16.65 40.93 -23.40
N SER A 13 17.84 41.52 -23.32
CA SER A 13 19.12 40.84 -23.47
C SER A 13 19.45 40.01 -22.24
N ARG A 14 19.88 38.78 -22.54
CA ARG A 14 20.80 37.92 -21.80
C ARG A 14 21.80 38.72 -20.96
N ARG A 15 21.98 38.34 -19.69
CA ARG A 15 23.24 38.36 -18.92
C ARG A 15 22.99 37.86 -17.49
N ALA A 16 23.28 36.59 -17.24
CA ALA A 16 23.73 36.08 -15.94
C ALA A 16 24.41 34.73 -16.17
N LEU A 17 25.70 34.83 -16.48
CA LEU A 17 26.62 33.71 -16.63
C LEU A 17 27.42 33.60 -15.31
N LEU A 18 27.57 32.37 -14.81
CA LEU A 18 28.75 31.87 -14.09
C LEU A 18 29.09 32.42 -12.68
N VAL A 19 28.67 31.68 -11.66
CA VAL A 19 29.34 31.48 -10.35
C VAL A 19 28.99 30.05 -9.92
N LEU A 20 29.82 29.16 -9.39
CA LEU A 20 31.26 28.95 -9.35
C LEU A 20 31.37 27.50 -8.85
N VAL A 21 32.13 26.67 -9.56
CA VAL A 21 32.51 25.31 -9.15
C VAL A 21 33.30 25.39 -7.85
N CYS A 22 32.91 24.62 -6.83
CA CYS A 22 33.76 24.00 -5.78
C CYS A 22 32.91 23.64 -4.53
N PHE A 23 32.31 22.45 -4.48
CA PHE A 23 32.03 21.75 -3.21
C PHE A 23 31.83 20.22 -3.42
N SER A 24 32.59 19.64 -4.35
CA SER A 24 32.68 18.19 -4.56
C SER A 24 33.95 17.65 -3.92
N ALA A 25 33.97 17.54 -2.59
CA ALA A 25 34.84 16.67 -1.80
C ALA A 25 34.54 16.89 -0.31
N LEU A 26 33.54 16.18 0.25
CA LEU A 26 33.40 15.89 1.70
C LEU A 26 32.13 15.05 1.94
N SER A 27 32.06 13.81 1.44
CA SER A 27 31.02 12.85 1.88
C SER A 27 31.32 11.37 1.59
N LEU A 28 32.59 10.95 1.49
CA LEU A 28 32.94 9.55 1.25
C LEU A 28 33.57 8.80 2.45
N SER A 29 33.71 9.42 3.63
CA SER A 29 34.30 8.73 4.80
C SER A 29 33.28 8.05 5.73
N SER A 30 31.97 8.15 5.46
CA SER A 30 30.93 7.65 6.37
C SER A 30 30.43 6.23 6.04
N CYS A 31 30.53 5.78 4.79
CA CYS A 31 30.06 4.44 4.40
C CYS A 31 31.07 3.31 4.68
N GLU A 32 32.36 3.62 4.85
CA GLU A 32 33.40 2.60 5.06
C GLU A 32 33.42 2.07 6.50
N LYS A 33 33.02 2.90 7.49
CA LYS A 33 32.91 2.48 8.90
C LYS A 33 31.72 1.55 9.15
N MET A 34 30.62 1.73 8.42
CA MET A 34 29.42 0.91 8.62
C MET A 34 29.57 -0.52 8.07
N LEU A 35 30.38 -0.71 7.01
CA LEU A 35 30.66 -2.04 6.45
C LEU A 35 31.66 -2.85 7.29
N ARG A 36 32.62 -2.19 7.97
CA ARG A 36 33.53 -2.88 8.90
C ARG A 36 32.84 -3.36 10.17
N ASP A 37 31.84 -2.62 10.68
CA ASP A 37 31.12 -2.98 11.91
C ASP A 37 30.09 -4.12 11.72
N MET A 38 29.71 -4.46 10.48
CA MET A 38 28.88 -5.65 10.20
C MET A 38 29.71 -6.93 9.99
N ALA A 39 30.98 -6.81 9.58
CA ALA A 39 31.88 -7.96 9.45
C ALA A 39 32.37 -8.49 10.82
N SER A 40 32.49 -7.61 11.82
CA SER A 40 32.93 -7.96 13.17
C SER A 40 31.82 -8.51 14.07
N LYS A 41 30.53 -8.29 13.76
CA LYS A 41 29.40 -8.89 14.51
C LYS A 41 29.01 -10.30 14.07
N THR A 42 29.51 -10.77 12.93
CA THR A 42 29.21 -12.11 12.40
C THR A 42 30.24 -13.17 12.84
N SER A 43 31.31 -12.77 13.55
CA SER A 43 32.43 -13.68 13.89
C SER A 43 32.58 -13.97 15.40
N GLN A 44 31.57 -13.67 16.23
CA GLN A 44 31.70 -13.79 17.69
C GLN A 44 30.62 -14.65 18.38
N THR A 45 30.03 -15.61 17.66
CA THR A 45 29.22 -16.68 18.27
C THR A 45 29.57 -18.05 17.66
N GLN A 46 30.87 -18.32 17.49
CA GLN A 46 31.34 -19.65 17.15
C GLN A 46 32.75 -19.87 17.69
N ALA A 47 32.84 -20.18 18.98
CA ALA A 47 33.92 -20.97 19.57
C ALA A 47 33.61 -21.22 21.03
N SER A 48 33.02 -22.38 21.34
CA SER A 48 33.44 -23.19 22.49
C SER A 48 32.80 -24.58 22.44
N SER A 49 33.68 -25.56 22.26
CA SER A 49 33.65 -26.90 22.87
C SER A 49 32.82 -28.00 22.21
N ALA A 50 33.55 -28.82 21.43
CA ALA A 50 33.27 -30.23 21.23
C ALA A 50 33.64 -31.01 22.51
N ASP A 51 32.73 -31.86 22.99
CA ASP A 51 32.85 -33.33 23.07
C ASP A 51 31.93 -33.86 24.18
N SER A 52 30.89 -34.60 23.78
CA SER A 52 30.42 -35.81 24.46
C SER A 52 29.18 -36.41 23.80
N ALA A 53 29.38 -37.65 23.36
CA ALA A 53 28.45 -38.78 23.41
C ALA A 53 27.08 -38.68 22.71
N ALA A 54 26.95 -39.58 21.73
CA ALA A 54 25.73 -40.02 21.10
C ALA A 54 24.57 -40.31 22.07
N VAL A 55 23.42 -39.72 21.78
CA VAL A 55 22.14 -40.41 21.87
C VAL A 55 21.31 -39.98 20.65
N ALA A 56 21.01 -40.96 19.80
CA ALA A 56 20.02 -40.84 18.75
C ALA A 56 18.66 -40.50 19.37
N SER A 57 18.08 -39.37 18.94
CA SER A 57 16.64 -39.14 19.00
C SER A 57 16.28 -38.34 17.76
N ALA A 58 16.05 -39.09 16.68
CA ALA A 58 15.31 -38.62 15.54
C ALA A 58 13.89 -38.30 15.99
N SER A 59 13.67 -37.06 16.40
CA SER A 59 12.34 -36.47 16.46
C SER A 59 12.14 -35.70 15.16
N ASP A 60 11.96 -36.46 14.08
CA ASP A 60 11.26 -36.00 12.88
C ASP A 60 9.80 -35.72 13.28
N THR A 61 9.61 -34.64 14.02
CA THR A 61 8.30 -34.02 14.14
C THR A 61 8.16 -33.23 12.86
N ALA A 62 7.63 -33.87 11.82
CA ALA A 62 7.18 -33.18 10.62
C ALA A 62 6.33 -32.01 11.09
N ALA A 63 6.89 -30.79 10.97
CA ALA A 63 6.17 -29.58 11.30
C ALA A 63 4.91 -29.60 10.45
N VAL A 64 3.75 -29.76 11.10
CA VAL A 64 2.46 -29.62 10.43
C VAL A 64 2.53 -28.29 9.70
N PRO A 65 2.39 -28.26 8.36
CA PRO A 65 2.51 -27.03 7.61
C PRO A 65 1.44 -26.07 8.12
N GLN A 66 1.87 -25.11 8.93
CA GLN A 66 1.03 -24.02 9.39
C GLN A 66 0.54 -23.30 8.11
N PRO A 67 -0.77 -23.15 7.91
CA PRO A 67 -1.29 -22.45 6.74
C PRO A 67 -0.62 -21.09 6.64
N LYS A 68 0.04 -20.82 5.50
CA LYS A 68 0.66 -19.52 5.24
C LYS A 68 -0.44 -18.48 5.29
N GLU A 69 -0.30 -17.49 6.18
CA GLU A 69 -1.22 -16.37 6.30
C GLU A 69 -1.35 -15.69 4.92
N PRO A 70 -2.58 -15.39 4.45
CA PRO A 70 -2.75 -14.70 3.19
C PRO A 70 -2.08 -13.32 3.27
N GLU A 71 -1.58 -12.83 2.14
CA GLU A 71 -0.93 -11.52 2.08
C GLU A 71 -1.86 -10.40 2.56
N PHE A 72 -3.14 -10.50 2.19
CA PHE A 72 -4.22 -9.66 2.68
C PHE A 72 -5.51 -10.46 2.81
N GLU A 73 -6.41 -10.00 3.69
CA GLU A 73 -7.72 -10.63 3.90
C GLU A 73 -8.81 -9.84 3.19
N ILE A 74 -9.75 -10.55 2.55
CA ILE A 74 -10.98 -9.95 2.02
C ILE A 74 -11.99 -9.85 3.16
N THR A 75 -12.54 -8.65 3.38
CA THR A 75 -13.68 -8.46 4.26
C THR A 75 -14.96 -8.88 3.53
N TYR A 76 -15.68 -9.82 4.12
CA TYR A 76 -16.95 -10.31 3.59
C TYR A 76 -18.13 -9.75 4.39
N PRO A 77 -19.21 -9.28 3.74
CA PRO A 77 -20.47 -9.01 4.41
C PRO A 77 -20.97 -10.25 5.16
N LYS A 78 -21.68 -10.04 6.27
CA LYS A 78 -22.26 -11.14 7.07
C LYS A 78 -23.13 -12.04 6.18
N GLY A 79 -22.86 -13.34 6.20
CA GLY A 79 -23.60 -14.33 5.40
C GLY A 79 -23.25 -14.34 3.91
N SER A 80 -22.13 -13.70 3.51
CA SER A 80 -21.71 -13.73 2.11
C SER A 80 -21.45 -15.16 1.61
N LYS A 81 -22.03 -15.49 0.46
CA LYS A 81 -21.81 -16.77 -0.24
C LYS A 81 -20.47 -16.83 -1.00
N TYR A 82 -19.70 -15.74 -0.98
CA TYR A 82 -18.43 -15.59 -1.71
C TYR A 82 -17.18 -15.83 -0.85
N VAL A 83 -17.38 -16.23 0.40
CA VAL A 83 -16.29 -16.66 1.28
C VAL A 83 -15.51 -17.79 0.59
N GLY A 84 -14.17 -17.71 0.66
CA GLY A 84 -13.29 -18.63 -0.04
C GLY A 84 -13.23 -18.41 -1.55
N LEU A 85 -13.69 -17.27 -2.06
CA LEU A 85 -13.69 -16.92 -3.48
C LEU A 85 -14.47 -17.93 -4.33
N THR A 86 -15.57 -18.44 -3.79
CA THR A 86 -16.46 -19.36 -4.51
C THR A 86 -17.21 -18.59 -5.61
N PRO A 87 -17.02 -18.91 -6.91
CA PRO A 87 -17.64 -18.15 -7.99
C PRO A 87 -19.17 -18.19 -7.92
N PRO A 88 -19.86 -17.14 -8.36
CA PRO A 88 -21.32 -17.16 -8.48
C PRO A 88 -21.83 -18.30 -9.36
N ALA A 89 -22.95 -18.91 -8.95
CA ALA A 89 -23.52 -20.06 -9.63
C ALA A 89 -23.84 -19.76 -11.11
N GLY A 90 -23.54 -20.71 -11.98
CA GLY A 90 -23.84 -20.63 -13.42
C GLY A 90 -22.87 -19.76 -14.23
N MET A 91 -21.81 -19.21 -13.62
CA MET A 91 -20.78 -18.52 -14.38
C MET A 91 -19.80 -19.48 -15.05
N LYS A 92 -19.47 -19.19 -16.32
CA LYS A 92 -18.50 -19.97 -17.10
C LYS A 92 -17.05 -19.70 -16.70
N SER A 93 -16.77 -18.49 -16.21
CA SER A 93 -15.46 -18.03 -15.75
C SER A 93 -15.55 -17.55 -14.31
N ASN A 94 -14.50 -17.79 -13.52
CA ASN A 94 -14.42 -17.28 -12.16
C ASN A 94 -14.07 -15.78 -12.19
N PRO A 95 -14.98 -14.86 -11.80
CA PRO A 95 -14.70 -13.43 -11.83
C PRO A 95 -13.56 -13.03 -10.87
N PHE A 96 -13.32 -13.83 -9.83
CA PHE A 96 -12.28 -13.54 -8.83
C PHE A 96 -10.85 -13.79 -9.33
N GLU A 97 -10.71 -14.36 -10.53
CA GLU A 97 -9.43 -14.54 -11.22
C GLU A 97 -9.09 -13.38 -12.16
N GLU A 98 -10.03 -12.46 -12.43
CA GLU A 98 -9.80 -11.35 -13.39
C GLU A 98 -8.69 -10.41 -12.93
N ILE A 99 -8.71 -9.99 -11.65
CA ILE A 99 -7.66 -9.12 -11.10
C ILE A 99 -6.30 -9.83 -11.02
N PRO A 100 -6.19 -11.07 -10.48
CA PRO A 100 -4.95 -11.84 -10.56
C PRO A 100 -4.41 -12.02 -11.99
N ALA A 101 -5.27 -12.28 -12.97
CA ALA A 101 -4.86 -12.42 -14.38
C ALA A 101 -4.30 -11.11 -14.95
N ILE A 102 -4.90 -9.96 -14.61
CA ILE A 102 -4.37 -8.64 -14.97
C ILE A 102 -3.02 -8.41 -14.29
N ALA A 103 -2.88 -8.73 -13.00
CA ALA A 103 -1.64 -8.58 -12.25
C ALA A 103 -0.48 -9.34 -12.91
N GLU A 104 -0.71 -10.59 -13.30
CA GLU A 104 0.30 -11.40 -14.00
C GLU A 104 0.61 -10.86 -15.41
N THR A 105 -0.41 -10.41 -16.15
CA THR A 105 -0.24 -9.83 -17.50
C THR A 105 0.64 -8.57 -17.49
N HIS A 106 0.64 -7.83 -16.39
CA HIS A 106 1.43 -6.60 -16.20
C HIS A 106 2.69 -6.78 -15.36
N LYS A 107 3.01 -8.00 -14.95
CA LYS A 107 4.18 -8.29 -14.14
C LYS A 107 5.47 -7.87 -14.83
N GLY A 108 6.31 -7.14 -14.09
CA GLY A 108 7.59 -6.63 -14.60
C GLY A 108 7.47 -5.44 -15.56
N LYS A 109 6.26 -4.95 -15.87
CA LYS A 109 6.07 -3.71 -16.61
C LYS A 109 6.17 -2.53 -15.65
N ALA A 110 6.91 -1.49 -16.05
CA ALA A 110 7.07 -0.28 -15.23
C ALA A 110 5.84 0.65 -15.26
N ASN A 111 4.94 0.49 -16.24
CA ASN A 111 3.79 1.36 -16.40
C ASN A 111 2.59 0.86 -15.59
N TRP A 112 2.46 1.33 -14.35
CA TRP A 112 1.32 1.03 -13.49
C TRP A 112 -0.02 1.57 -14.04
N ALA A 113 0.00 2.58 -14.91
CA ALA A 113 -1.22 3.22 -15.40
C ALA A 113 -2.05 2.30 -16.30
N ASP A 114 -1.41 1.43 -17.07
CA ASP A 114 -2.12 0.44 -17.91
C ASP A 114 -2.80 -0.61 -17.03
N LYS A 115 -2.11 -1.09 -15.98
CA LYS A 115 -2.70 -1.98 -14.97
C LYS A 115 -3.88 -1.32 -14.26
N HIS A 116 -3.75 -0.04 -13.90
CA HIS A 116 -4.85 0.74 -13.33
C HIS A 116 -6.05 0.80 -14.28
N ALA A 117 -5.84 1.08 -15.57
CA ALA A 117 -6.90 1.18 -16.56
C ALA A 117 -7.66 -0.14 -16.72
N ASP A 118 -6.95 -1.27 -16.80
CA ASP A 118 -7.54 -2.60 -16.91
C ASP A 118 -8.34 -2.98 -15.67
N ILE A 119 -7.76 -2.78 -14.47
CA ILE A 119 -8.44 -3.05 -13.19
C ILE A 119 -9.69 -2.16 -13.07
N LYS A 120 -9.57 -0.87 -13.39
CA LYS A 120 -10.72 0.04 -13.38
C LYS A 120 -11.80 -0.40 -14.37
N GLY A 121 -11.41 -0.92 -15.53
CA GLY A 121 -12.30 -1.53 -16.51
C GLY A 121 -13.11 -2.68 -15.92
N VAL A 122 -12.45 -3.62 -15.22
CA VAL A 122 -13.10 -4.74 -14.52
C VAL A 122 -14.09 -4.24 -13.47
N LEU A 123 -13.71 -3.26 -12.65
CA LEU A 123 -14.60 -2.70 -11.63
C LEU A 123 -15.84 -2.05 -12.24
N LEU A 124 -15.68 -1.31 -13.35
CA LEU A 124 -16.79 -0.67 -14.05
C LEU A 124 -17.75 -1.69 -14.68
N GLN A 125 -17.22 -2.73 -15.33
CA GLN A 125 -18.03 -3.79 -15.93
C GLN A 125 -18.85 -4.55 -14.87
N ASN A 126 -18.34 -4.63 -13.64
CA ASN A 126 -18.96 -5.35 -12.54
C ASN A 126 -19.69 -4.45 -11.52
N ALA A 127 -19.88 -3.15 -11.82
CA ALA A 127 -20.39 -2.15 -10.88
C ALA A 127 -21.75 -2.47 -10.23
N ARG A 128 -22.56 -3.37 -10.83
CA ARG A 128 -23.87 -3.79 -10.33
C ARG A 128 -23.92 -5.23 -9.82
N LYS A 129 -22.77 -5.90 -9.71
CA LYS A 129 -22.69 -7.30 -9.28
C LYS A 129 -22.62 -7.38 -7.76
N ASP A 130 -23.30 -8.36 -7.19
CA ASP A 130 -23.35 -8.57 -5.73
C ASP A 130 -22.00 -9.01 -5.14
N TYR A 131 -21.05 -9.43 -5.98
CA TYR A 131 -19.68 -9.77 -5.61
C TYR A 131 -18.66 -8.64 -5.87
N LEU A 132 -19.09 -7.44 -6.29
CA LEU A 132 -18.20 -6.33 -6.60
C LEU A 132 -17.23 -6.00 -5.45
N PHE A 133 -17.69 -6.10 -4.20
CA PHE A 133 -16.86 -5.83 -3.02
C PHE A 133 -15.59 -6.72 -2.95
N VAL A 134 -15.61 -7.91 -3.55
CA VAL A 134 -14.42 -8.78 -3.65
C VAL A 134 -13.44 -8.19 -4.64
N LEU A 135 -13.90 -7.84 -5.85
CA LEU A 135 -13.08 -7.27 -6.91
C LEU A 135 -12.48 -5.92 -6.51
N GLN A 136 -13.25 -5.08 -5.82
CA GLN A 136 -12.78 -3.81 -5.28
C GLN A 136 -11.62 -3.99 -4.32
N GLN A 137 -11.71 -4.96 -3.41
CA GLN A 137 -10.66 -5.25 -2.45
C GLN A 137 -9.44 -5.90 -3.11
N GLN A 138 -9.62 -6.80 -4.07
CA GLN A 138 -8.51 -7.38 -4.84
C GLN A 138 -7.78 -6.30 -5.65
N GLY A 139 -8.51 -5.49 -6.42
CA GLY A 139 -7.94 -4.42 -7.24
C GLY A 139 -7.24 -3.34 -6.41
N ALA A 140 -7.81 -2.97 -5.25
CA ALA A 140 -7.19 -2.02 -4.35
C ALA A 140 -5.93 -2.58 -3.69
N ASN A 141 -5.94 -3.84 -3.23
CA ASN A 141 -4.74 -4.45 -2.64
C ASN A 141 -3.63 -4.57 -3.68
N GLU A 142 -3.95 -5.03 -4.90
CA GLU A 142 -3.00 -5.13 -6.00
C GLU A 142 -2.34 -3.77 -6.28
N MET A 143 -3.15 -2.76 -6.57
CA MET A 143 -2.65 -1.45 -6.98
C MET A 143 -1.96 -0.70 -5.84
N LEU A 144 -2.52 -0.68 -4.64
CA LEU A 144 -1.93 0.09 -3.54
C LEU A 144 -0.62 -0.53 -3.08
N ARG A 145 -0.58 -1.86 -2.86
CA ARG A 145 0.57 -2.53 -2.24
C ARG A 145 1.72 -2.73 -3.23
N HIS A 146 1.43 -3.04 -4.49
CA HIS A 146 2.47 -3.44 -5.45
C HIS A 146 2.86 -2.35 -6.44
N GLU A 147 1.99 -1.36 -6.70
CA GLU A 147 2.26 -0.32 -7.70
C GLU A 147 2.37 1.07 -7.07
N LEU A 148 1.31 1.55 -6.42
CA LEU A 148 1.15 2.97 -6.11
C LEU A 148 2.02 3.43 -4.95
N PHE A 149 2.14 2.68 -3.85
CA PHE A 149 3.03 3.09 -2.77
C PHE A 149 4.51 3.13 -3.16
N PRO A 150 5.06 2.14 -3.89
CA PRO A 150 6.40 2.26 -4.46
C PRO A 150 6.62 3.55 -5.24
N HIS A 151 5.69 3.94 -6.11
CA HIS A 151 5.79 5.20 -6.87
C HIS A 151 5.60 6.44 -6.00
N TYR A 152 4.67 6.40 -5.04
CA TYR A 152 4.43 7.50 -4.10
C TYR A 152 5.67 7.81 -3.25
N TYR A 153 6.41 6.80 -2.80
CA TYR A 153 7.63 7.03 -2.02
C TYR A 153 8.81 7.53 -2.85
N GLN A 154 8.78 7.36 -4.17
CA GLN A 154 9.75 7.97 -5.09
C GLN A 154 9.43 9.44 -5.34
N ASP A 155 8.15 9.78 -5.51
CA ASP A 155 7.67 11.14 -5.69
C ASP A 155 6.31 11.35 -4.98
N MET A 156 6.38 11.92 -3.78
CA MET A 156 5.19 12.19 -2.94
C MET A 156 4.32 13.33 -3.49
N GLY A 157 4.83 14.12 -4.44
CA GLY A 157 4.09 15.21 -5.09
C GLY A 157 3.35 14.79 -6.35
N ASN A 158 3.50 13.54 -6.79
CA ASN A 158 2.88 13.05 -8.02
C ASN A 158 1.35 12.99 -7.90
N THR A 159 0.67 13.97 -8.49
CA THR A 159 -0.79 14.10 -8.44
C THR A 159 -1.52 12.95 -9.12
N SER A 160 -0.94 12.31 -10.14
CA SER A 160 -1.54 11.14 -10.79
C SER A 160 -1.57 9.95 -9.82
N VAL A 161 -0.46 9.68 -9.14
CA VAL A 161 -0.38 8.63 -8.12
C VAL A 161 -1.33 8.92 -6.94
N LEU A 162 -1.35 10.16 -6.44
CA LEU A 162 -2.25 10.57 -5.35
C LEU A 162 -3.73 10.42 -5.74
N ASN A 163 -4.12 10.80 -6.95
CA ASN A 163 -5.46 10.59 -7.47
C ASN A 163 -5.83 9.10 -7.47
N THR A 164 -4.92 8.25 -7.93
CA THR A 164 -5.17 6.81 -8.01
C THR A 164 -5.19 6.15 -6.62
N ILE A 165 -4.35 6.60 -5.68
CA ILE A 165 -4.46 6.20 -4.26
C ILE A 165 -5.82 6.60 -3.70
N GLY A 166 -6.28 7.82 -3.98
CA GLY A 166 -7.62 8.30 -3.59
C GLY A 166 -8.72 7.40 -4.13
N PHE A 167 -8.68 7.08 -5.43
CA PHE A 167 -9.63 6.17 -6.08
C PHE A 167 -9.70 4.80 -5.37
N TYR A 168 -8.56 4.14 -5.15
CA TYR A 168 -8.58 2.82 -4.49
C TYR A 168 -8.91 2.89 -3.01
N THR A 169 -8.67 4.02 -2.35
CA THR A 169 -9.18 4.27 -0.99
C THR A 169 -10.70 4.29 -0.97
N GLU A 170 -11.33 4.95 -1.94
CA GLU A 170 -12.79 4.95 -2.10
C GLU A 170 -13.33 3.56 -2.40
N GLN A 171 -12.65 2.78 -3.25
CA GLN A 171 -13.03 1.38 -3.53
C GLN A 171 -12.99 0.51 -2.27
N LEU A 172 -11.96 0.64 -1.42
CA LEU A 172 -11.91 -0.04 -0.12
C LEU A 172 -13.05 0.38 0.81
N MET A 173 -13.41 1.66 0.78
CA MET A 173 -14.48 2.20 1.61
C MET A 173 -15.87 1.72 1.20
N GLU A 174 -16.13 1.67 -0.11
CA GLU A 174 -17.37 1.14 -0.69
C GLU A 174 -17.51 -0.36 -0.43
N ALA A 175 -16.42 -1.12 -0.60
CA ALA A 175 -16.36 -2.54 -0.27
C ALA A 175 -16.45 -2.84 1.24
N LYS A 176 -16.49 -1.81 2.08
CA LYS A 176 -16.48 -1.89 3.54
C LYS A 176 -15.28 -2.67 4.09
N SER A 177 -14.14 -2.55 3.44
CA SER A 177 -12.91 -3.23 3.86
C SER A 177 -12.52 -2.86 5.29
N GLU A 178 -12.05 -3.86 6.02
CA GLU A 178 -11.50 -3.75 7.38
C GLU A 178 -9.96 -3.76 7.38
N ASP A 179 -9.31 -3.62 6.22
CA ASP A 179 -7.86 -3.48 6.13
C ASP A 179 -7.41 -2.10 6.62
N SER A 180 -7.40 -1.94 7.95
CA SER A 180 -7.12 -0.68 8.61
C SER A 180 -5.66 -0.24 8.44
N GLU A 181 -4.72 -1.16 8.25
CA GLU A 181 -3.34 -0.82 7.91
C GLU A 181 -3.29 -0.13 6.55
N LEU A 182 -3.89 -0.76 5.53
CA LEU A 182 -3.86 -0.22 4.18
C LEU A 182 -4.57 1.13 4.11
N ILE A 183 -5.74 1.25 4.73
CA ILE A 183 -6.49 2.51 4.81
C ILE A 183 -5.68 3.58 5.56
N TYR A 184 -5.02 3.24 6.66
CA TYR A 184 -4.15 4.19 7.37
C TYR A 184 -3.02 4.72 6.47
N LYS A 185 -2.34 3.85 5.72
CA LYS A 185 -1.29 4.25 4.79
C LYS A 185 -1.83 5.18 3.69
N CYS A 186 -3.01 4.86 3.15
CA CYS A 186 -3.66 5.71 2.15
C CYS A 186 -3.95 7.11 2.70
N LEU A 187 -4.56 7.21 3.89
CA LEU A 187 -4.89 8.49 4.51
C LEU A 187 -3.64 9.32 4.87
N ARG A 188 -2.54 8.65 5.21
CA ARG A 188 -1.24 9.33 5.41
C ARG A 188 -0.70 9.91 4.10
N ALA A 189 -0.82 9.18 3.00
CA ALA A 189 -0.40 9.67 1.68
C ALA A 189 -1.27 10.85 1.20
N LEU A 190 -2.57 10.79 1.48
CA LEU A 190 -3.56 11.78 1.05
C LEU A 190 -3.68 13.01 1.96
N LYS A 191 -2.83 13.15 3.00
CA LYS A 191 -3.03 14.15 4.07
C LYS A 191 -3.09 15.61 3.61
N ASP A 192 -2.35 15.94 2.55
CA ASP A 192 -2.31 17.29 1.97
C ASP A 192 -3.08 17.35 0.63
N TYR A 193 -3.73 16.25 0.24
CA TYR A 193 -4.46 16.09 -1.02
C TYR A 193 -5.98 16.05 -0.82
N TRP A 194 -6.43 15.39 0.24
CA TRP A 194 -7.83 15.35 0.66
C TRP A 194 -8.10 16.35 1.77
N SER A 195 -9.36 16.77 1.89
CA SER A 195 -9.78 17.59 3.04
C SER A 195 -9.65 16.81 4.35
N GLU A 196 -9.30 17.51 5.43
CA GLU A 196 -9.21 16.90 6.76
C GLU A 196 -10.53 16.24 7.18
N LYS A 197 -11.68 16.83 6.79
CA LYS A 197 -13.02 16.27 7.03
C LYS A 197 -13.20 14.91 6.34
N GLN A 198 -12.75 14.78 5.09
CA GLN A 198 -12.82 13.54 4.34
C GLN A 198 -11.93 12.47 4.97
N ILE A 199 -10.69 12.83 5.35
CA ILE A 199 -9.76 11.93 6.05
C ILE A 199 -10.35 11.45 7.38
N ALA A 200 -10.90 12.36 8.18
CA ALA A 200 -11.51 12.04 9.46
C ALA A 200 -12.71 11.09 9.31
N ALA A 201 -13.57 11.32 8.30
CA ALA A 201 -14.72 10.48 8.03
C ALA A 201 -14.30 9.05 7.64
N VAL A 202 -13.33 8.91 6.72
CA VAL A 202 -12.81 7.59 6.32
C VAL A 202 -12.15 6.88 7.48
N ALA A 203 -11.30 7.57 8.24
CA ALA A 203 -10.62 7.00 9.40
C ALA A 203 -11.60 6.50 10.47
N LEU A 204 -12.61 7.31 10.81
CA LEU A 204 -13.60 6.95 11.82
C LEU A 204 -14.45 5.76 11.36
N ALA A 205 -14.94 5.79 10.12
CA ALA A 205 -15.78 4.72 9.58
C ALA A 205 -15.05 3.36 9.58
N THR A 206 -13.78 3.33 9.16
CA THR A 206 -12.96 2.11 9.18
C THR A 206 -12.69 1.63 10.60
N ALA A 207 -12.32 2.55 11.52
CA ALA A 207 -12.07 2.19 12.92
C ALA A 207 -13.32 1.61 13.59
N GLN A 208 -14.51 2.16 13.31
CA GLN A 208 -15.78 1.66 13.83
C GLN A 208 -16.13 0.28 13.29
N ARG A 209 -15.91 0.00 12.00
CA ARG A 209 -16.14 -1.33 11.42
C ARG A 209 -15.27 -2.39 12.08
N VAL A 210 -13.96 -2.13 12.21
CA VAL A 210 -13.04 -3.05 12.88
C VAL A 210 -13.44 -3.29 14.34
N GLN A 211 -13.89 -2.25 15.06
CA GLN A 211 -14.36 -2.39 16.44
C GLN A 211 -15.68 -3.18 16.55
N ALA A 212 -16.53 -3.12 15.53
CA ALA A 212 -17.79 -3.85 15.49
C ALA A 212 -17.62 -5.33 15.08
N ARG A 213 -16.44 -5.72 14.57
CA ARG A 213 -16.16 -7.10 14.17
C ARG A 213 -16.15 -8.01 15.41
N PRO A 214 -16.98 -9.07 15.43
CA PRO A 214 -16.89 -10.08 16.49
C PRO A 214 -15.53 -10.80 16.45
N ILE A 215 -14.89 -10.93 17.60
CA ILE A 215 -13.69 -11.76 17.75
C ILE A 215 -14.18 -13.20 17.91
N ALA A 216 -14.07 -14.00 16.85
CA ALA A 216 -14.56 -15.38 16.82
C ALA A 216 -13.46 -16.38 17.19
N SER A 217 -12.19 -15.97 17.05
CA SER A 217 -11.03 -16.83 17.29
C SER A 217 -9.83 -16.03 17.78
N ALA A 218 -8.84 -16.72 18.37
CA ALA A 218 -7.56 -16.10 18.70
C ALA A 218 -6.89 -15.49 17.45
N ALA A 219 -7.03 -16.15 16.30
CA ALA A 219 -6.44 -15.71 15.04
C ALA A 219 -6.91 -14.30 14.61
N ASP A 220 -8.11 -13.86 15.00
CA ASP A 220 -8.59 -12.49 14.74
C ASP A 220 -7.75 -11.40 15.43
N THR A 221 -6.88 -11.77 16.38
CA THR A 221 -6.06 -10.85 17.17
C THR A 221 -4.59 -11.26 17.29
N THR A 222 -4.25 -12.53 17.12
CA THR A 222 -2.90 -13.07 17.33
C THR A 222 -2.11 -13.30 16.05
N THR A 223 -2.74 -13.34 14.88
CA THR A 223 -2.00 -13.33 13.60
C THR A 223 -1.48 -11.94 13.29
N ARG A 224 -0.57 -11.83 12.31
CA ARG A 224 -0.04 -10.53 11.90
C ARG A 224 -1.17 -9.63 11.40
N ASN A 225 -2.02 -10.13 10.51
CA ASN A 225 -3.12 -9.38 9.93
C ASN A 225 -4.16 -9.03 10.99
N GLY A 226 -4.50 -9.95 11.90
CA GLY A 226 -5.41 -9.69 13.02
C GLY A 226 -4.90 -8.62 13.98
N SER A 227 -3.63 -8.73 14.40
CA SER A 227 -2.98 -7.76 15.29
C SER A 227 -2.89 -6.38 14.63
N TYR A 228 -2.43 -6.31 13.39
CA TYR A 228 -2.28 -5.05 12.66
C TYR A 228 -3.63 -4.39 12.42
N ARG A 229 -4.67 -5.17 12.11
CA ARG A 229 -6.04 -4.65 11.99
C ARG A 229 -6.45 -3.86 13.24
N GLN A 230 -6.23 -4.41 14.43
CA GLN A 230 -6.60 -3.77 15.69
C GLN A 230 -5.70 -2.56 16.02
N VAL A 231 -4.39 -2.68 15.78
CA VAL A 231 -3.44 -1.58 15.99
C VAL A 231 -3.80 -0.38 15.13
N TYR A 232 -3.95 -0.57 13.83
CA TYR A 232 -4.23 0.53 12.92
C TYR A 232 -5.66 1.07 13.04
N ALA A 233 -6.64 0.27 13.47
CA ALA A 233 -7.96 0.79 13.82
C ALA A 233 -7.92 1.80 14.99
N ARG A 234 -7.05 1.57 15.98
CA ARG A 234 -6.82 2.55 17.06
C ARG A 234 -6.16 3.83 16.54
N GLU A 235 -5.18 3.70 15.64
CA GLU A 235 -4.51 4.85 15.03
C GLU A 235 -5.45 5.68 14.13
N LEU A 236 -6.33 5.02 13.38
CA LEU A 236 -7.38 5.69 12.61
C LEU A 236 -8.36 6.44 13.53
N LYS A 237 -8.79 5.85 14.64
CA LYS A 237 -9.64 6.53 15.62
C LYS A 237 -8.96 7.77 16.22
N LYS A 238 -7.66 7.67 16.56
CA LYS A 238 -6.86 8.82 17.02
C LYS A 238 -6.76 9.90 15.95
N MET A 239 -6.50 9.52 14.70
CA MET A 239 -6.42 10.43 13.55
C MET A 239 -7.73 11.20 13.39
N ALA A 240 -8.87 10.51 13.34
CA ALA A 240 -10.18 11.13 13.22
C ALA A 240 -10.46 12.12 14.36
N ASN A 241 -10.19 11.72 15.61
CA ASN A 241 -10.40 12.57 16.78
C ASN A 241 -9.51 13.81 16.81
N ARG A 242 -8.27 13.72 16.30
CA ARG A 242 -7.36 14.86 16.22
C ARG A 242 -7.86 15.87 15.20
N LEU A 243 -8.25 15.40 14.02
CA LEU A 243 -8.73 16.25 12.93
C LEU A 243 -10.06 16.94 13.31
N ALA A 244 -10.98 16.22 13.97
CA ALA A 244 -12.23 16.80 14.44
C ALA A 244 -12.08 17.87 15.55
N LYS A 245 -10.93 17.94 16.23
CA LYS A 245 -10.62 18.97 17.23
C LYS A 245 -9.87 20.17 16.65
N GLY A 246 -9.24 20.00 15.49
CA GLY A 246 -8.48 21.05 14.79
C GLY A 246 -9.28 21.79 13.72
N SER A 247 -10.41 21.21 13.28
CA SER A 247 -11.41 21.80 12.39
C SER A 247 -12.45 22.62 13.15
#